data_AF-A0A944AE66-F1
#
_entry.id   AF-A0A944AE66-F1
#
_cell.length_a   1.000
_cell.length_b   1.000
_cell.length_c   1.000
_cell.angle_alpha   90.00
_cell.angle_beta   90.00
_cell.angle_gamma   90.00
#
_symmetry.space_group_name_H-M   'P 1'
#
loop_
_entity.id
_entity.type
_entity.pdbx_description
1 polymer ?
#
loop_
_entity_poly.entity_id
_entity_poly.type
_entity_poly.pdbx_seq_one_letter_code
_entity_poly.pdbx_strand_id
1 'polypeptide(L)'
;MKKQESQKVYTYRGTKVVLRKLTYRNNNTIAIQMIGKDDEELYGTVTVNLSSPLQSDTLAFVDCNNMPGIEKWLQKNGIAISLGFSQRSGFCTYPLMMFTL
;
A
#
# COMPACT_ATOMS: atom_id res chain seq x y z
N MET A 1 2.86 9.81 -28.61
CA MET A 1 3.49 10.28 -27.35
C MET A 1 2.60 9.83 -26.20
N LYS A 2 3.07 8.92 -25.33
CA LYS A 2 2.30 8.54 -24.13
C LYS A 2 2.36 9.71 -23.16
N LYS A 3 1.21 10.23 -22.75
CA LYS A 3 1.09 11.28 -21.73
C LYS A 3 1.71 10.70 -20.45
N GLN A 4 2.84 11.23 -20.02
CA GLN A 4 3.47 10.84 -18.78
C GLN A 4 2.58 11.42 -17.67
N GLU A 5 1.68 10.60 -17.12
CA GLU A 5 0.88 11.02 -15.97
C GLU A 5 1.84 11.41 -14.86
N SER A 6 1.73 12.66 -14.39
CA SER A 6 2.54 13.17 -13.30
C SER A 6 2.28 12.32 -12.06
N GLN A 7 3.29 11.59 -11.60
CA GLN A 7 3.17 10.74 -10.43
C GLN A 7 2.84 11.60 -9.21
N LYS A 8 1.70 11.32 -8.55
CA LYS A 8 1.27 12.08 -7.37
C LYS A 8 2.26 11.89 -6.22
N VAL A 9 2.80 12.99 -5.72
CA VAL A 9 3.72 13.02 -4.58
C VAL A 9 2.95 13.27 -3.30
N TYR A 10 3.31 12.55 -2.25
CA TYR A 10 2.75 12.69 -0.91
C TYR A 10 3.85 12.98 0.11
N THR A 11 3.46 13.41 1.31
CA THR A 11 4.37 13.51 2.45
C THR A 11 4.03 12.41 3.45
N TYR A 12 4.99 11.54 3.74
CA TYR A 12 4.88 10.49 4.76
C TYR A 12 6.03 10.62 5.76
N ARG A 13 5.70 10.84 7.04
CA ARG A 13 6.67 11.04 8.14
C ARG A 13 7.78 12.06 7.83
N GLY A 14 7.44 13.15 7.14
CA GLY A 14 8.37 14.21 6.74
C GLY A 14 9.11 13.97 5.42
N THR A 15 9.03 12.75 4.85
CA THR A 15 9.66 12.40 3.58
C THR A 15 8.69 12.58 2.42
N LYS A 16 9.15 13.13 1.29
CA LYS A 16 8.39 13.13 0.04
C LYS A 16 8.43 11.74 -0.57
N VAL A 17 7.27 11.16 -0.85
CA VAL A 17 7.15 9.80 -1.36
C VAL A 17 6.18 9.73 -2.54
N VAL A 18 6.37 8.71 -3.37
CA VAL A 18 5.43 8.31 -4.42
C VAL A 18 5.00 6.87 -4.19
N LEU A 19 3.81 6.52 -4.65
CA LEU A 19 3.32 5.14 -4.63
C LEU A 19 3.44 4.52 -6.01
N ARG A 20 3.85 3.24 -6.04
CA ARG A 20 3.93 2.42 -7.25
C ARG A 20 3.07 1.18 -7.08
N LYS A 21 2.12 1.02 -8.01
CA LYS A 21 1.28 -0.17 -8.12
C LYS A 21 2.03 -1.27 -8.87
N LEU A 22 2.11 -2.44 -8.25
CA LEU A 22 2.74 -3.65 -8.73
C LEU A 22 1.83 -4.84 -8.40
N THR A 23 2.30 -6.06 -8.66
CA THR A 23 1.63 -7.31 -8.27
C THR A 23 2.59 -8.27 -7.58
N TYR A 24 2.10 -9.04 -6.61
CA TYR A 24 2.84 -10.17 -6.06
C TYR A 24 2.88 -11.31 -7.08
N ARG A 25 4.07 -11.87 -7.32
CA ARG A 25 4.30 -12.86 -8.39
C ARG A 25 3.53 -14.18 -8.21
N ASN A 26 3.25 -14.57 -6.98
CA ASN A 26 2.67 -15.88 -6.66
C ASN A 26 1.14 -15.96 -6.84
N ASN A 27 0.43 -14.83 -6.76
CA ASN A 27 -1.03 -14.83 -6.82
C ASN A 27 -1.64 -13.61 -7.53
N ASN A 28 -0.81 -12.75 -8.14
CA ASN A 28 -1.21 -11.55 -8.88
C ASN A 28 -2.04 -10.53 -8.08
N THR A 29 -2.03 -10.63 -6.75
CA THR A 29 -2.67 -9.62 -5.88
C THR A 29 -1.87 -8.32 -5.89
N ILE A 30 -2.55 -7.20 -5.62
CA ILE A 30 -1.94 -5.87 -5.65
C ILE A 30 -0.81 -5.76 -4.62
N ALA A 31 0.33 -5.23 -5.08
CA ALA A 31 1.42 -4.81 -4.23
C ALA A 31 1.61 -3.30 -4.37
N ILE A 32 1.65 -2.56 -3.26
CA ILE A 32 1.94 -1.13 -3.27
C ILE A 32 3.30 -0.90 -2.64
N GLN A 33 4.24 -0.36 -3.42
CA GLN A 33 5.53 0.11 -2.92
C GLN A 33 5.48 1.63 -2.72
N MET A 34 6.06 2.08 -1.62
CA MET A 34 6.34 3.48 -1.34
C MET A 34 7.81 3.75 -1.64
N ILE A 35 8.06 4.73 -2.50
CA ILE A 35 9.41 5.10 -2.97
C ILE A 35 9.70 6.53 -2.53
N GLY A 36 10.90 6.81 -2.03
CA GLY A 36 11.35 8.17 -1.76
C GLY A 36 11.42 8.97 -3.05
N LYS A 37 10.86 10.18 -3.06
CA LYS A 37 10.80 10.99 -4.29
C LYS A 37 12.16 11.56 -4.70
N ASP A 38 13.02 11.82 -3.71
CA ASP A 38 14.27 12.55 -3.91
C ASP A 38 15.46 11.61 -4.15
N ASP A 39 15.47 10.43 -3.52
CA ASP A 39 16.53 9.40 -3.63
C ASP A 39 16.13 8.21 -4.52
N GLU A 40 14.84 8.07 -4.86
CA GLU A 40 14.26 6.94 -5.60
C GLU A 40 14.42 5.57 -4.90
N GLU A 41 14.76 5.59 -3.61
CA GLU A 41 14.96 4.40 -2.79
C GLU A 41 13.63 3.82 -2.28
N LEU A 42 13.61 2.52 -2.03
CA LEU A 42 12.43 1.85 -1.47
C LEU A 42 12.24 2.30 -0.01
N TYR A 43 11.20 3.09 0.23
CA TYR A 43 10.81 3.49 1.59
C TYR A 43 10.17 2.30 2.34
N GLY A 44 9.33 1.52 1.65
CA GLY A 44 8.68 0.36 2.23
C GLY A 44 7.61 -0.25 1.32
N THR A 45 7.18 -1.47 1.65
CA THR A 45 6.03 -2.10 0.99
C THR A 45 4.80 -1.88 1.86
N VAL A 46 3.81 -1.16 1.34
CA VAL A 46 2.59 -0.75 2.06
C VAL A 46 1.65 -1.91 2.27
N THR A 47 1.64 -2.88 1.35
CA THR A 47 0.81 -4.08 1.42
C THR A 47 1.59 -5.26 1.97
N VAL A 48 0.88 -6.24 2.53
CA VAL A 48 1.41 -7.57 2.84
C VAL A 48 0.63 -8.63 2.08
N ASN A 49 1.33 -9.63 1.55
CA ASN A 49 0.69 -10.76 0.89
C ASN A 49 0.46 -11.89 1.90
N LEU A 50 -0.77 -12.06 2.36
CA LEU A 50 -1.18 -13.15 3.24
C LEU A 50 -1.75 -14.34 2.46
N SER A 51 -1.68 -14.31 1.12
CA SER A 51 -2.27 -15.31 0.22
C SER A 51 -3.73 -15.63 0.54
N SER A 52 -4.44 -14.62 1.03
CA SER A 52 -5.84 -14.73 1.43
C SER A 52 -6.76 -14.60 0.22
N PRO A 53 -7.88 -15.33 0.15
CA PRO A 53 -8.87 -15.17 -0.92
C PRO A 53 -9.55 -13.80 -0.93
N LEU A 54 -9.39 -13.01 0.15
CA LEU A 54 -9.88 -11.63 0.22
C LEU A 54 -9.00 -10.63 -0.54
N GLN A 55 -7.76 -11.01 -0.89
CA GLN A 55 -6.86 -10.13 -1.65
C GLN A 55 -7.15 -10.25 -3.15
N SER A 56 -7.06 -9.13 -3.85
CA SER A 56 -7.29 -9.05 -5.30
C SER A 56 -6.33 -8.02 -5.92
N ASP A 57 -6.60 -7.61 -7.15
CA ASP A 57 -5.92 -6.52 -7.84
C ASP A 57 -6.22 -5.10 -7.27
N THR A 58 -7.14 -5.03 -6.30
CA THR A 58 -7.60 -3.79 -5.66
C THR A 58 -7.73 -3.91 -4.15
N LEU A 59 -7.88 -5.14 -3.62
CA LEU A 59 -7.97 -5.42 -2.19
C LEU A 59 -6.65 -5.96 -1.66
N ALA A 60 -6.11 -5.34 -0.61
CA ALA A 60 -4.91 -5.85 0.05
C ALA A 60 -4.92 -5.58 1.55
N PHE A 61 -4.23 -6.46 2.29
CA PHE A 61 -3.89 -6.21 3.68
C PHE A 61 -2.75 -5.21 3.76
N VAL A 62 -2.86 -4.25 4.67
CA VAL A 62 -1.90 -3.16 4.85
C VAL A 62 -0.89 -3.54 5.93
N ASP A 63 0.40 -3.36 5.66
CA ASP A 63 1.51 -3.69 6.56
C ASP A 63 1.68 -2.64 7.68
N CYS A 64 0.76 -2.66 8.64
CA CYS A 64 0.85 -1.82 9.84
C CYS A 64 1.91 -2.32 10.84
N ASN A 65 2.51 -3.49 10.62
CA ASN A 65 3.59 -4.01 11.47
C ASN A 65 4.90 -3.26 11.18
N ASN A 66 5.30 -3.19 9.90
CA ASN A 66 6.49 -2.46 9.50
C ASN A 66 6.24 -0.96 9.29
N MET A 67 4.98 -0.57 9.04
CA MET A 67 4.59 0.83 8.85
C MET A 67 3.46 1.25 9.81
N PRO A 68 3.72 1.37 11.13
CA PRO A 68 2.67 1.73 12.09
C PRO A 68 1.93 3.03 11.75
N GLY A 69 0.59 2.97 11.71
CA GLY A 69 -0.30 4.09 11.42
C GLY A 69 -0.48 4.42 9.93
N ILE A 70 0.09 3.62 9.02
CA ILE A 70 -0.03 3.83 7.57
C ILE A 70 -1.49 3.78 7.10
N GLU A 71 -2.35 2.97 7.73
CA GLU A 71 -3.77 2.83 7.40
C GLU A 71 -4.55 4.14 7.56
N LYS A 72 -4.19 4.96 8.56
CA LYS A 72 -4.78 6.29 8.77
C LYS A 72 -4.28 7.27 7.71
N TRP A 73 -2.99 7.18 7.36
CA TRP A 73 -2.39 8.02 6.33
C TRP A 73 -2.97 7.73 4.95
N LEU A 74 -3.19 6.46 4.60
CA LEU A 74 -3.81 6.04 3.34
C LEU A 74 -5.21 6.63 3.19
N GLN A 75 -6.04 6.51 4.24
CA GLN A 75 -7.40 7.07 4.26
C GLN A 75 -7.39 8.60 4.16
N LYS A 76 -6.55 9.28 4.95
CA LYS A 76 -6.45 10.75 4.95
C LYS A 76 -6.09 11.31 3.57
N ASN A 77 -5.28 10.59 2.80
CA ASN A 77 -4.86 11.01 1.47
C ASN A 77 -5.78 10.50 0.34
N GLY A 78 -6.88 9.79 0.66
CA GLY A 78 -7.80 9.22 -0.33
C GLY A 78 -7.16 8.14 -1.20
N ILE A 79 -6.20 7.39 -0.66
CA ILE A 79 -5.45 6.35 -1.38
C ILE A 79 -6.12 4.99 -1.24
N ALA A 80 -6.69 4.74 -0.06
CA ALA A 80 -7.38 3.50 0.24
C ALA A 80 -8.53 3.71 1.23
N ILE A 81 -9.53 2.84 1.16
CA ILE A 81 -10.71 2.82 2.01
C ILE A 81 -10.65 1.58 2.91
N SER A 82 -10.88 1.75 4.21
CA SER A 82 -11.00 0.61 5.14
C SER A 82 -12.30 -0.14 4.90
N LEU A 83 -12.22 -1.48 4.86
CA LEU A 83 -13.40 -2.33 4.71
C LEU A 83 -13.92 -2.89 6.04
N GLY A 84 -13.28 -2.57 7.17
CA GLY A 84 -13.65 -3.09 8.49
C GLY A 84 -13.23 -4.54 8.75
N PHE A 85 -12.60 -5.22 7.78
CA PHE A 85 -12.04 -6.55 7.96
C PHE A 85 -10.55 -6.49 8.30
N SER A 86 -10.06 -7.52 8.99
CA SER A 86 -8.63 -7.69 9.26
C SER A 86 -8.29 -9.18 9.31
N GLN A 87 -7.02 -9.50 9.03
CA GLN A 87 -6.51 -10.86 9.15
C GLN A 87 -5.29 -10.88 10.06
N ARG A 88 -5.25 -11.86 10.97
CA ARG A 88 -4.11 -12.11 11.83
C ARG A 88 -3.11 -13.04 11.14
N SER A 89 -1.83 -12.72 11.23
CA SER A 89 -0.71 -13.60 10.88
C SER A 89 0.37 -13.49 11.96
N GLY A 90 0.68 -14.61 12.63
CA GLY A 90 1.51 -14.61 13.83
C GLY A 90 0.94 -13.74 14.95
N PHE A 91 1.70 -12.73 15.37
CA PHE A 91 1.32 -11.76 16.42
C PHE A 91 0.74 -10.46 15.85
N CYS A 92 0.67 -10.31 14.53
CA CYS A 92 0.24 -9.08 13.87
C CYS A 92 -1.17 -9.23 13.29
N THR A 93 -1.94 -8.15 13.29
CA THR A 93 -3.26 -8.06 12.66
C THR A 93 -3.23 -6.98 11.60
N TYR A 94 -3.55 -7.34 10.36
CA TYR A 94 -3.45 -6.46 9.21
C TYR A 94 -4.85 -6.09 8.71
N PRO A 95 -5.19 -4.80 8.57
CA PRO A 95 -6.48 -4.38 8.07
C PRO A 95 -6.57 -4.57 6.54
N LEU A 96 -7.73 -5.04 6.07
CA LEU A 96 -8.05 -5.12 4.65
C LEU A 96 -8.52 -3.75 4.15
N MET A 97 -7.90 -3.26 3.09
CA MET A 97 -8.28 -2.00 2.46
C MET A 97 -8.44 -2.15 0.95
N MET A 98 -9.34 -1.33 0.38
CA MET A 98 -9.53 -1.19 -1.05
C MET A 98 -8.73 0.01 -1.56
N PHE A 99 -7.80 -0.23 -2.47
CA PHE A 99 -6.97 0.81 -3.08
C PHE A 99 -7.64 1.41 -4.31
N THR A 100 -7.59 2.74 -4.43
CA THR A 100 -8.19 3.51 -5.54
C THR A 100 -7.13 4.09 -6.48
N LEU A 101 -5.93 3.48 -6.50
CA LEU A 101 -4.76 3.85 -7.31
C LEU A 101 -4.79 3.22 -8.71
#